data_AF-A0A0E9RQ69-F1
#
_entry.id   AF-A0A0E9RQ69-F1
#
_cell.length_a   1.000
_cell.length_b   1.000
_cell.length_c   1.000
_cell.angle_alpha   90.00
_cell.angle_beta   90.00
_cell.angle_gamma   90.00
#
_symmetry.space_group_name_H-M   'P 1'
#
loop_
_entity.id
_entity.type
_entity.pdbx_description
1 polymer ?
#
loop_
_entity_poly.entity_id
_entity_poly.type
_entity_poly.pdbx_seq_one_letter_code
_entity_poly.pdbx_strand_id
1 'polypeptide(L)'
;MKSIPMLNDTQRPCTSTPMIDSFVRLVNEFSNMPVPPKAKQQGAGDKIMKDIRPGVPFEPAYIYKLLTVIKSGLSEKGRQEDAEEYLGCVLNGLQEEMLALKKLLCPEEEKVGNAQRSRIPAGN
;
A
#
# COMPACT_ATOMS: atom_id res chain seq x y z
N MET A 1 -8.06 -12.51 -1.60
CA MET A 1 -6.89 -12.23 -0.72
C MET A 1 -7.26 -12.59 0.72
N LYS A 2 -6.31 -13.04 1.55
CA LYS A 2 -6.56 -13.18 3.01
C LYS A 2 -6.83 -11.77 3.56
N SER A 3 -7.85 -11.59 4.41
CA SER A 3 -8.25 -10.27 4.93
C SER A 3 -7.13 -9.69 5.81
N ILE A 4 -6.70 -8.46 5.50
CA ILE A 4 -5.76 -7.73 6.37
C ILE A 4 -6.59 -7.20 7.55
N PRO A 5 -6.19 -7.47 8.81
CA PRO A 5 -6.94 -6.99 9.96
C PRO A 5 -7.17 -5.48 9.91
N MET A 6 -8.43 -5.05 9.89
CA MET A 6 -8.81 -3.65 10.09
C MET A 6 -8.92 -3.36 11.57
N LEU A 7 -8.34 -2.24 12.00
CA LEU A 7 -8.48 -1.69 13.34
C LEU A 7 -9.31 -0.42 13.23
N ASN A 8 -10.25 -0.22 14.16
CA ASN A 8 -11.18 0.91 14.14
C ASN A 8 -10.48 2.20 14.62
N ASP A 9 -10.98 3.36 14.22
CA ASP A 9 -10.43 4.68 14.62
C ASP A 9 -10.36 4.87 16.14
N THR A 10 -11.29 4.26 16.89
CA THR A 10 -11.29 4.24 18.35
C THR A 10 -10.16 3.43 18.96
N GLN A 11 -9.58 2.50 18.20
CA GLN A 11 -8.48 1.65 18.65
C GLN A 11 -7.12 2.30 18.41
N ARG A 12 -6.99 3.22 17.44
CA ARG A 12 -5.77 4.01 17.22
C ARG A 12 -6.04 5.35 16.50
N PRO A 13 -6.25 6.45 17.23
CA PRO A 13 -6.59 7.75 16.62
C PRO A 13 -5.41 8.51 15.98
N CYS A 14 -4.17 8.02 16.08
CA CYS A 14 -3.02 8.51 15.32
C CYS A 14 -1.89 7.49 15.53
N THR A 15 -1.55 6.73 14.49
CA THR A 15 -0.44 5.78 14.59
C THR A 15 0.84 6.41 14.14
N SER A 16 1.97 5.83 14.57
CA SER A 16 3.27 6.12 13.97
C SER A 16 3.39 5.58 12.54
N THR A 17 2.31 5.05 11.96
CA THR A 17 2.26 4.43 10.62
C THR A 17 1.01 4.87 9.82
N PRO A 18 0.80 6.19 9.63
CA PRO A 18 -0.39 6.70 8.93
C PRO A 18 -0.52 6.23 7.46
N MET A 19 0.60 6.00 6.76
CA MET A 19 0.59 5.49 5.37
C MET A 19 0.06 4.06 5.34
N ILE A 20 0.62 3.17 6.16
CA ILE A 20 0.20 1.77 6.24
C ILE A 20 -1.26 1.69 6.64
N ASP A 21 -1.69 2.43 7.66
CA ASP A 21 -3.09 2.38 8.13
C ASP A 21 -4.08 2.79 7.04
N SER A 22 -3.77 3.86 6.30
CA SER A 22 -4.63 4.35 5.21
C SER A 22 -4.69 3.35 4.04
N PHE A 23 -3.58 2.68 3.75
CA PHE A 23 -3.52 1.64 2.72
C PHE A 23 -4.22 0.35 3.14
N VAL A 24 -4.19 -0.03 4.43
CA VAL A 24 -4.99 -1.14 4.94
C VAL A 24 -6.47 -0.87 4.74
N ARG A 25 -6.95 0.36 4.99
CA ARG A 25 -8.34 0.74 4.67
C ARG A 25 -8.61 0.62 3.18
N LEU A 26 -7.74 1.20 2.35
CA LEU A 26 -7.86 1.15 0.88
C LEU A 26 -8.01 -0.27 0.35
N VAL A 27 -7.12 -1.18 0.76
CA VAL A 27 -7.11 -2.56 0.28
C VAL A 27 -8.36 -3.31 0.72
N ASN A 28 -8.93 -2.98 1.87
CA ASN A 28 -10.15 -3.62 2.38
C ASN A 28 -11.44 -3.16 1.66
N GLU A 29 -11.41 -2.05 0.91
CA GLU A 29 -12.53 -1.68 0.02
C GLU A 29 -12.63 -2.60 -1.21
N PHE A 30 -11.54 -3.29 -1.59
CA PHE A 30 -11.54 -4.18 -2.75
C PHE A 30 -12.16 -5.53 -2.43
N SER A 31 -13.32 -5.81 -3.06
CA SER A 31 -13.91 -7.15 -3.09
C SER A 31 -13.23 -8.04 -4.14
N ASN A 32 -13.15 -9.36 -3.89
CA ASN A 32 -12.74 -10.30 -4.94
C ASN A 32 -13.76 -10.29 -6.07
N MET A 33 -13.28 -10.20 -7.32
CA MET A 33 -14.15 -10.30 -8.49
C MET A 33 -14.89 -11.64 -8.50
N PRO A 34 -16.21 -11.67 -8.75
CA PRO A 34 -16.95 -12.91 -8.88
C PRO A 34 -16.45 -13.68 -10.11
N VAL A 35 -15.73 -14.78 -9.87
CA VAL A 35 -15.31 -15.69 -10.95
C VAL A 35 -16.56 -16.46 -11.40
N PRO A 36 -16.93 -16.42 -12.69
CA PRO A 36 -18.03 -17.24 -13.18
C PRO A 36 -17.73 -18.71 -12.87
N PRO A 37 -18.66 -19.47 -12.28
CA PRO A 37 -18.46 -20.91 -12.10
C PRO A 37 -18.08 -21.51 -13.45
N LYS A 38 -17.05 -22.37 -13.48
CA LYS A 38 -16.56 -23.01 -14.71
C LYS A 38 -17.77 -23.57 -15.45
N ALA A 39 -18.10 -22.96 -16.59
CA ALA A 39 -19.20 -23.41 -17.41
C ALA A 39 -18.90 -24.85 -17.81
N LYS A 40 -19.80 -25.79 -17.47
CA LYS A 40 -19.85 -27.06 -18.20
C LYS A 40 -19.99 -26.68 -19.66
N GLN A 41 -19.02 -27.08 -20.48
CA GLN A 41 -18.97 -26.81 -21.91
C GLN A 41 -20.33 -27.19 -22.54
N GLN A 42 -21.14 -26.19 -22.86
CA GLN A 42 -22.23 -26.32 -23.82
C GLN A 42 -21.83 -25.48 -25.03
N GLY A 43 -21.95 -26.13 -26.18
CA GLY A 43 -21.20 -25.83 -27.38
C GLY A 43 -21.55 -24.53 -28.08
N ALA A 44 -20.67 -24.22 -29.03
CA ALA A 44 -20.86 -23.36 -30.20
C ALA A 44 -21.39 -21.93 -29.95
N GLY A 45 -20.51 -20.97 -30.22
CA GLY A 45 -20.89 -19.94 -31.17
C GLY A 45 -21.06 -18.51 -30.68
N ASP A 46 -20.94 -18.22 -29.38
CA ASP A 46 -21.07 -16.83 -28.93
C ASP A 46 -19.93 -16.44 -27.99
N LYS A 47 -18.98 -15.67 -28.52
CA LYS A 47 -17.97 -14.95 -27.72
C LYS A 47 -18.66 -13.77 -27.05
N ILE A 48 -19.60 -14.05 -26.16
CA ILE A 48 -20.12 -13.05 -25.23
C ILE A 48 -18.94 -12.71 -24.32
N MET A 49 -18.32 -11.56 -24.58
CA MET A 49 -17.55 -10.84 -23.57
C MET A 49 -18.45 -10.82 -22.33
N LYS A 50 -18.14 -11.68 -21.35
CA LYS A 50 -18.88 -11.72 -20.10
C LYS A 50 -18.68 -10.35 -19.48
N ASP A 51 -19.72 -9.53 -19.56
CA ASP A 51 -19.69 -8.15 -19.09
C ASP A 51 -19.17 -8.16 -17.65
N ILE A 52 -18.06 -7.45 -17.42
CA ILE A 52 -17.44 -7.38 -16.11
C ILE A 52 -18.45 -6.65 -15.24
N ARG A 53 -18.93 -7.30 -14.17
CA ARG A 53 -19.79 -6.66 -13.18
C ARG A 53 -18.90 -6.16 -12.04
N PRO A 54 -18.36 -4.93 -12.11
CA PRO A 54 -17.60 -4.37 -11.01
C PRO A 54 -18.47 -4.23 -9.77
N GLY A 55 -17.82 -4.12 -8.61
CA GLY A 55 -18.48 -3.76 -7.36
C GLY A 55 -18.98 -2.32 -7.35
N VAL A 56 -19.52 -1.90 -6.21
CA VAL A 56 -19.96 -0.51 -6.00
C VAL A 56 -18.73 0.41 -6.08
N PRO A 57 -18.80 1.51 -6.85
CA PRO A 57 -17.75 2.52 -6.84
C PRO A 57 -17.58 3.10 -5.44
N PHE A 58 -16.33 3.35 -5.04
CA PHE A 58 -16.03 3.99 -3.76
C PHE A 58 -15.07 5.14 -3.96
N GLU A 59 -15.11 6.10 -3.02
CA GLU A 59 -14.19 7.23 -2.98
C GLU A 59 -13.11 6.97 -1.91
N PRO A 60 -11.81 7.07 -2.24
CA PRO A 60 -10.72 6.77 -1.31
C PRO A 60 -10.46 7.94 -0.33
N ALA A 61 -11.49 8.35 0.42
CA ALA A 61 -11.43 9.52 1.30
C ALA A 61 -10.30 9.47 2.35
N TYR A 62 -9.90 8.27 2.78
CA TYR A 62 -8.77 8.06 3.69
C TYR A 62 -7.42 8.44 3.06
N ILE A 63 -7.24 8.32 1.74
CA ILE A 63 -6.03 8.75 1.05
C ILE A 63 -5.97 10.28 0.99
N TYR A 64 -7.07 10.96 0.70
CA TYR A 64 -7.09 12.43 0.69
C TYR A 64 -6.77 13.01 2.08
N LYS A 65 -7.31 12.40 3.14
CA LYS A 65 -6.95 12.76 4.52
C LYS A 65 -5.47 12.50 4.81
N LEU A 66 -4.93 11.37 4.35
CA LEU A 66 -3.51 11.04 4.51
C LEU A 66 -2.61 12.10 3.88
N LEU A 67 -2.87 12.53 2.64
CA LEU A 67 -2.06 13.54 1.95
C LEU A 67 -2.00 14.86 2.73
N THR A 68 -3.13 15.23 3.37
CA THR A 68 -3.18 16.39 4.27
C THR A 68 -2.32 16.19 5.52
N VAL A 69 -2.31 14.98 6.10
CA VAL A 69 -1.53 14.66 7.31
C VAL A 69 -0.02 14.68 7.03
N ILE A 70 0.42 14.10 5.91
CA ILE A 70 1.84 14.06 5.54
C ILE A 70 2.36 15.40 5.01
N LYS A 71 1.50 16.45 4.98
CA LYS A 71 1.78 17.78 4.41
C LYS A 71 2.47 17.69 3.04
N SER A 72 2.11 16.67 2.28
CA SER A 72 2.61 16.54 0.92
C SER A 72 1.98 17.68 0.13
N GLY A 73 2.80 18.45 -0.61
CA GLY A 73 2.29 19.49 -1.51
C GLY A 73 1.23 18.96 -2.47
N LEU A 74 1.13 17.63 -2.60
CA LEU A 74 0.15 16.87 -3.35
C LEU A 74 -1.31 16.93 -2.85
N SER A 75 -1.59 17.66 -1.77
CA SER A 75 -2.94 17.75 -1.17
C SER A 75 -3.58 19.13 -1.36
N GLU A 76 -3.23 19.85 -2.42
CA GLU A 76 -3.82 21.16 -2.70
C GLU A 76 -5.20 21.01 -3.34
N LYS A 77 -6.22 21.57 -2.69
CA LYS A 77 -7.61 21.43 -3.16
C LYS A 77 -7.76 22.01 -4.57
N GLY A 78 -8.16 21.15 -5.52
CA GLY A 78 -8.41 21.53 -6.91
C GLY A 78 -7.17 21.52 -7.79
N ARG A 79 -5.99 21.22 -7.24
CA ARG A 79 -4.79 20.99 -8.05
C ARG A 79 -4.82 19.56 -8.59
N GLN A 80 -4.50 19.41 -9.88
CA GLN A 80 -4.22 18.10 -10.45
C GLN A 80 -2.77 17.75 -10.11
N GLU A 81 -2.59 16.54 -9.59
CA GLU A 81 -1.29 16.02 -9.22
C GLU A 81 -0.65 15.27 -10.38
N ASP A 82 0.67 15.39 -10.51
CA ASP A 82 1.42 14.52 -11.40
C ASP A 82 1.39 13.08 -10.85
N ALA A 83 1.09 12.12 -11.72
CA ALA A 83 0.88 10.73 -11.31
C ALA A 83 2.18 10.04 -10.84
N GLU A 84 3.31 10.41 -11.43
CA GLU A 84 4.62 9.88 -11.05
C GLU A 84 5.03 10.44 -9.69
N GLU A 85 4.88 11.75 -9.50
CA GLU A 85 5.17 12.40 -8.21
C GLU A 85 4.29 11.83 -7.09
N TYR A 86 2.99 11.67 -7.37
CA TYR A 86 2.05 11.07 -6.44
C TYR A 86 2.46 9.65 -6.04
N LEU A 87 2.77 8.80 -7.02
CA LEU A 87 3.19 7.44 -6.76
C LEU A 87 4.51 7.40 -5.97
N GLY A 88 5.47 8.24 -6.32
CA GLY A 88 6.75 8.36 -5.60
C GLY A 88 6.55 8.75 -4.14
N CYS A 89 5.72 9.75 -3.86
CA CYS A 89 5.39 10.16 -2.49
C CYS A 89 4.76 9.02 -1.68
N VAL A 90 3.80 8.32 -2.28
CA VAL A 90 3.11 7.20 -1.64
C VAL A 90 4.07 6.04 -1.31
N LEU A 91 4.89 5.63 -2.28
CA LEU A 91 5.81 4.50 -2.11
C LEU A 91 6.90 4.82 -1.09
N ASN A 92 7.43 6.05 -1.11
CA ASN A 92 8.43 6.49 -0.14
C ASN A 92 7.88 6.49 1.28
N GLY A 93 6.67 7.05 1.49
CA GLY A 93 6.06 7.05 2.82
C GLY A 93 5.80 5.64 3.36
N LEU A 94 5.33 4.71 2.50
CA LEU A 94 5.18 3.31 2.90
C LEU A 94 6.54 2.67 3.27
N GLN A 95 7.58 2.92 2.47
CA GLN A 95 8.92 2.39 2.72
C GLN A 95 9.50 2.89 4.05
N GLU A 96 9.37 4.18 4.33
CA GLU A 96 9.87 4.80 5.57
C GLU A 96 9.24 4.15 6.81
N GLU A 97 7.91 3.98 6.80
CA GLU A 97 7.19 3.35 7.90
C GLU A 97 7.57 1.88 8.07
N MET A 98 7.67 1.12 6.98
CA MET A 98 8.07 -0.29 7.03
C MET A 98 9.51 -0.45 7.56
N LEU A 99 10.42 0.44 7.16
CA LEU A 99 11.80 0.43 7.65
C LEU A 99 11.87 0.78 9.14
N ALA A 100 11.13 1.79 9.58
CA ALA A 100 11.03 2.17 11.00
C ALA A 100 10.51 1.00 11.85
N LEU A 101 9.45 0.32 11.40
CA LEU A 101 8.93 -0.88 12.05
C LEU A 101 9.96 -2.01 12.10
N LYS A 102 10.66 -2.27 11.00
CA LYS A 102 11.70 -3.31 10.94
C LYS A 102 12.80 -3.05 11.97
N LYS A 103 13.23 -1.79 12.13
CA LYS A 103 14.25 -1.41 13.13
C LYS A 103 13.78 -1.66 14.57
N LEU A 104 12.50 -1.43 14.85
CA LEU A 104 11.91 -1.68 16.17
C LEU A 104 11.77 -3.18 16.47
N LEU A 105 11.46 -4.00 15.46
CA LEU A 105 11.27 -5.45 15.61
C LEU A 105 12.59 -6.24 15.59
N CYS A 106 13.56 -5.80 14.79
CA CYS A 106 14.84 -6.47 14.56
C CYS A 106 16.01 -5.46 14.68
N PRO A 107 16.41 -5.06 15.90
CA PRO A 107 17.45 -4.04 16.11
C PRO A 107 18.87 -4.49 15.71
N GLU A 108 19.09 -5.78 15.43
CA GLU A 108 20.43 -6.37 15.24
C GLU A 108 20.94 -6.39 13.78
N GLU A 109 20.12 -6.07 12.77
CA GLU A 109 20.54 -6.14 11.35
C GLU A 109 21.45 -4.98 10.89
N GLU A 110 21.54 -3.85 11.61
CA GLU A 110 22.41 -2.73 11.21
C GLU A 110 23.90 -2.95 11.55
N LYS A 111 24.25 -3.90 12.43
CA LYS A 111 25.65 -4.11 12.85
C LYS A 111 26.51 -4.90 11.86
N VAL A 112 25.91 -5.66 10.95
CA VAL A 112 26.65 -6.58 10.05
C VAL A 112 27.29 -5.84 8.87
N GLY A 113 26.71 -4.72 8.40
CA GLY A 113 27.25 -3.95 7.28
C GLY A 113 28.48 -3.10 7.62
N ASN A 114 28.60 -2.64 8.86
CA ASN A 114 29.68 -1.73 9.27
C ASN A 114 30.97 -2.46 9.71
N ALA A 115 30.87 -3.72 10.13
CA ALA A 115 32.02 -4.54 10.52
C ALA A 115 32.83 -5.08 9.32
N GLN A 116 32.25 -5.11 8.11
CA GLN A 116 32.91 -5.60 6.91
C GLN A 116 33.79 -4.53 6.23
N ARG A 117 33.51 -3.23 6.44
CA ARG A 117 34.26 -2.11 5.85
C ARG A 117 35.54 -1.74 6.61
N SER A 118 35.70 -2.18 7.85
CA SER A 118 36.87 -1.88 8.68
C SER A 118 37.98 -2.94 8.62
N ARG A 119 37.89 -3.95 7.74
CA ARG A 119 38.87 -5.05 7.61
C ARG A 119 39.67 -5.05 6.31
N ILE A 120 40.03 -3.88 5.78
CA ILE A 120 41.08 -3.80 4.77
C ILE A 120 42.36 -3.37 5.49
N PRO A 121 43.29 -4.28 5.85
CA PRO A 121 44.61 -3.88 6.29
C PRO A 121 45.36 -3.26 5.11
N ALA A 122 45.90 -2.06 5.30
CA ALA A 122 46.89 -1.49 4.38
C ALA A 122 48.12 -2.43 4.39
N GLY A 123 48.35 -3.11 3.27
CA GLY A 123 49.54 -3.96 3.08
C GLY A 123 50.78 -3.09 2.93
N ASN A 124 51.83 -3.48 3.67
CA ASN A 124 53.21 -3.03 3.50
C ASN A 124 53.81 -3.51 2.18
#